data_AF-A0A8H6LTT7-F1
#
_entry.id   AF-A0A8H6LTT7-F1
#
_cell.length_a   1.000
_cell.length_b   1.000
_cell.length_c   1.000
_cell.angle_alpha   90.00
_cell.angle_beta   90.00
_cell.angle_gamma   90.00
#
_symmetry.space_group_name_H-M   'P 1'
#
loop_
_entity.id
_entity.type
_entity.pdbx_description
1 polymer ?
#
loop_
_entity_poly.entity_id
_entity_poly.type
_entity_poly.pdbx_seq_one_letter_code
_entity_poly.pdbx_strand_id
1 'polypeptide(L)'
;LVHGIMDVVDNSESLVFLHGRREPDADGNLTRQVPLLLRQYLRISNPGARRAFTKVLLSEHRYATRLFRFTRSRAQCRCRFCKTEVESPEHLWLICGHSRPIAEARRRF
;
A
#
# COMPACT_ATOMS: atom_id res chain seq x y z
N LEU A 1 11.74 -8.62 20.96
CA LEU A 1 10.50 -7.87 20.60
C LEU A 1 10.54 -7.31 19.18
N VAL A 2 11.53 -6.49 18.80
CA VAL A 2 11.61 -5.86 17.45
C VAL A 2 11.74 -6.88 16.31
N HIS A 3 12.60 -7.91 16.45
CA HIS A 3 12.75 -8.97 15.44
C HIS A 3 11.45 -9.74 15.19
N GLY A 4 10.70 -10.07 16.25
CA GLY A 4 9.42 -10.79 16.11
C GLY A 4 8.35 -9.98 15.38
N ILE A 5 8.34 -8.65 15.50
CA ILE A 5 7.39 -7.81 14.76
C ILE A 5 7.74 -7.75 13.27
N MET A 6 9.02 -7.65 12.91
CA MET A 6 9.42 -7.70 11.50
C MET A 6 9.06 -9.03 10.87
N ASP A 7 9.28 -10.14 11.57
CA ASP A 7 8.89 -11.46 11.09
C ASP A 7 7.37 -11.58 10.89
N VAL A 8 6.56 -11.05 11.81
CA VAL A 8 5.09 -10.97 11.64
C VAL A 8 4.70 -10.11 10.44
N VAL A 9 5.40 -8.99 10.22
CA VAL A 9 5.15 -8.10 9.08
C VAL A 9 5.51 -8.80 7.77
N ASP A 10 6.72 -9.34 7.66
CA ASP A 10 7.27 -9.92 6.42
C ASP A 10 6.57 -11.21 5.99
N ASN A 11 5.96 -11.93 6.94
CA ASN A 11 5.13 -13.11 6.65
C ASN A 11 3.65 -12.78 6.42
N SER A 12 3.24 -11.51 6.50
CA SER A 12 1.83 -11.13 6.35
C SER A 12 1.46 -10.81 4.90
N GLU A 13 0.60 -11.62 4.30
CA GLU A 13 0.02 -11.29 2.98
C GLU A 13 -0.72 -9.94 2.95
N SER A 14 -1.16 -9.44 4.12
CA SER A 14 -1.86 -8.16 4.24
C SER A 14 -0.92 -6.97 4.43
N LEU A 15 0.34 -7.16 4.80
CA LEU A 15 1.26 -6.05 5.07
C LEU A 15 2.37 -5.95 4.02
N VAL A 16 2.10 -6.41 2.80
CA VAL A 16 3.09 -6.47 1.70
C VAL A 16 3.83 -5.15 1.45
N PHE A 17 3.18 -3.99 1.58
CA PHE A 17 3.83 -2.69 1.43
C PHE A 17 4.76 -2.31 2.60
N LEU A 18 4.73 -3.09 3.68
CA LEU A 18 5.61 -2.94 4.82
C LEU A 18 6.81 -3.88 4.79
N HIS A 19 6.80 -4.90 3.92
CA HIS A 19 7.82 -5.95 3.90
C HIS A 19 9.23 -5.43 3.62
N GLY A 20 10.23 -6.06 4.24
CA GLY A 20 11.65 -5.91 3.91
C GLY A 20 12.18 -4.49 4.07
N ARG A 21 11.46 -3.61 4.77
CA ARG A 21 11.82 -2.20 4.84
C ARG A 21 13.08 -1.99 5.66
N ARG A 22 14.02 -1.25 5.07
CA ARG A 22 15.24 -0.75 5.72
C ARG A 22 15.20 0.77 5.78
N GLU A 23 15.65 1.32 6.89
CA GLU A 23 15.82 2.75 7.10
C GLU A 23 17.31 3.10 7.01
N PRO A 24 17.63 4.30 6.50
CA PRO A 24 18.99 4.81 6.53
C PRO A 24 19.44 5.02 7.99
N ASP A 25 20.69 4.66 8.27
CA ASP A 25 21.40 5.10 9.48
C ASP A 25 21.94 6.52 9.34
N ALA A 26 22.72 6.98 10.32
CA ALA A 26 23.31 8.32 10.33
C ALA A 26 24.23 8.58 9.12
N ASP A 27 24.81 7.52 8.56
CA ASP A 27 25.71 7.56 7.41
C ASP A 27 24.96 7.32 6.08
N GLY A 28 23.63 7.20 6.14
CA GLY A 28 22.77 6.97 4.97
C GLY A 28 22.69 5.52 4.51
N ASN A 29 23.33 4.57 5.19
CA ASN A 29 23.29 3.17 4.80
C ASN A 29 21.95 2.54 5.22
N LEU A 30 21.33 1.78 4.31
CA LEU A 30 20.05 1.10 4.55
C LEU A 30 20.24 -0.17 5.41
N THR A 31 20.59 0.02 6.68
CA THR A 31 20.97 -1.06 7.61
C THR A 31 19.91 -1.34 8.67
N ARG A 32 19.04 -0.36 8.97
CA ARG A 32 18.16 -0.43 10.14
C ARG A 32 16.80 -1.01 9.77
N GLN A 33 16.46 -2.20 10.27
CA GLN A 33 15.09 -2.72 10.22
C GLN A 33 14.28 -2.14 11.37
N VAL A 34 13.29 -1.29 11.05
CA VAL A 34 12.41 -0.69 12.05
C VAL A 34 10.95 -1.01 11.73
N PRO A 35 10.33 -1.96 12.45
CA PRO A 35 8.94 -2.36 12.19
C PRO A 35 7.95 -1.23 12.45
N LEU A 36 8.25 -0.36 13.42
CA LEU A 36 7.36 0.71 13.89
C LEU A 36 8.05 2.07 13.81
N LEU A 37 8.36 2.53 12.60
CA LEU A 37 8.79 3.90 12.34
C LEU A 37 7.78 4.64 11.47
N LEU A 38 7.49 5.90 11.83
CA LEU A 38 6.70 6.79 10.97
C LEU A 38 7.40 6.94 9.63
N ARG A 39 6.71 6.54 8.56
CA ARG A 39 7.25 6.58 7.20
C ARG A 39 7.35 8.03 6.74
N GLN A 40 8.48 8.45 6.16
CA GLN A 40 8.64 9.84 5.73
C GLN A 40 7.60 10.26 4.69
N TYR A 41 7.19 9.35 3.80
CA TYR A 41 6.09 9.58 2.85
C TYR A 41 4.70 9.66 3.50
N LEU A 42 4.58 9.37 4.80
CA LEU A 42 3.38 9.65 5.59
C LEU A 42 3.40 11.05 6.21
N ARG A 43 4.45 11.86 5.99
CA ARG A 43 4.49 13.30 6.33
C ARG A 43 3.65 14.12 5.35
N ILE A 44 2.42 13.65 5.10
CA ILE A 44 1.43 14.30 4.26
C ILE A 44 0.70 15.32 5.14
N SER A 45 0.76 16.60 4.78
CA SER A 45 0.13 17.68 5.57
C SER A 45 -1.39 17.50 5.69
N ASN A 46 -2.03 17.07 4.60
CA ASN A 46 -3.47 16.80 4.58
C ASN A 46 -3.80 15.54 5.43
N PRO A 47 -4.56 15.68 6.53
CA PRO A 47 -4.87 14.56 7.43
C PRO A 47 -5.75 13.48 6.77
N GLY A 48 -6.65 13.87 5.87
CA GLY A 48 -7.49 12.93 5.12
C GLY A 48 -6.67 12.05 4.19
N ALA A 49 -5.74 12.66 3.44
CA ALA A 49 -4.83 11.94 2.56
C ALA A 49 -3.89 11.02 3.35
N ARG A 50 -3.34 11.49 4.48
CA ARG A 50 -2.52 10.66 5.38
C ARG A 50 -3.30 9.43 5.87
N ARG A 51 -4.54 9.60 6.33
CA ARG A 51 -5.40 8.49 6.75
C ARG A 51 -5.70 7.52 5.62
N ALA A 52 -5.99 8.02 4.42
CA ALA A 52 -6.24 7.18 3.25
C ALA A 52 -5.00 6.35 2.88
N PHE A 53 -3.81 6.96 2.91
CA PHE A 53 -2.55 6.29 2.63
C PHE A 53 -2.22 5.22 3.68
N THR A 54 -2.37 5.53 4.97
CA THR A 54 -2.20 4.55 6.05
C THR A 54 -3.12 3.35 5.87
N LYS A 55 -4.39 3.56 5.51
CA LYS A 55 -5.32 2.44 5.23
C LYS A 55 -4.86 1.56 4.08
N VAL A 56 -4.21 2.12 3.05
CA VAL A 56 -3.64 1.33 1.97
C VAL A 56 -2.45 0.50 2.45
N LEU A 57 -1.51 1.12 3.18
CA LEU A 57 -0.33 0.44 3.71
C LEU A 57 -0.67 -0.72 4.66
N LEU A 58 -1.71 -0.55 5.48
CA LEU A 58 -2.16 -1.55 6.45
C LEU A 58 -3.21 -2.51 5.89
N SER A 59 -3.49 -2.47 4.58
CA SER A 59 -4.55 -3.27 3.93
C SER A 59 -5.93 -3.14 4.59
N GLU A 60 -6.26 -1.96 5.09
CA GLU A 60 -7.60 -1.55 5.55
C GLU A 60 -8.41 -0.87 4.42
N HIS A 61 -7.97 -1.02 3.17
CA HIS A 61 -8.63 -0.45 2.00
C HIS A 61 -9.83 -1.30 1.54
N ARG A 62 -10.78 -0.67 0.87
CA ARG A 62 -11.99 -1.34 0.32
C ARG A 62 -11.86 -1.74 -1.15
N TYR A 63 -10.66 -2.15 -1.59
CA TYR A 63 -10.45 -2.72 -2.93
C TYR A 63 -10.86 -4.19 -3.00
N ALA A 64 -11.20 -4.66 -4.20
CA ALA A 64 -11.79 -5.98 -4.41
C ALA A 64 -10.89 -7.11 -3.92
N THR A 65 -9.57 -6.99 -4.13
CA THR A 65 -8.57 -7.93 -3.60
C THR A 65 -8.63 -8.09 -2.09
N ARG A 66 -9.12 -7.09 -1.34
CA ARG A 66 -9.31 -7.15 0.11
C ARG A 66 -10.72 -7.53 0.51
N LEU A 67 -11.73 -6.97 -0.17
CA LEU A 67 -13.15 -7.18 0.14
C LEU A 67 -13.59 -8.62 -0.14
N PHE A 68 -13.09 -9.22 -1.23
CA PHE A 68 -13.53 -10.54 -1.67
C PHE A 68 -12.46 -11.61 -1.48
N ARG A 69 -11.42 -11.36 -0.67
CA ARG A 69 -10.28 -12.28 -0.51
C ARG A 69 -10.65 -13.70 -0.08
N PHE A 70 -11.81 -13.86 0.58
CA PHE A 70 -12.29 -15.14 1.07
C PHE A 70 -13.32 -15.81 0.16
N THR A 71 -13.86 -15.07 -0.82
CA THR A 71 -14.98 -15.53 -1.67
C THR A 71 -14.61 -15.58 -3.14
N ARG A 72 -13.48 -14.99 -3.53
CA ARG A 72 -13.00 -14.91 -4.92
C ARG A 72 -11.50 -15.12 -4.96
N SER A 73 -11.03 -15.76 -6.02
CA SER A 73 -9.61 -15.76 -6.33
C SER A 73 -9.16 -14.34 -6.68
N ARG A 74 -7.87 -14.02 -6.46
CA ARG A 74 -7.31 -12.71 -6.78
C ARG A 74 -7.59 -12.29 -8.23
N ALA A 75 -7.52 -13.24 -9.18
CA ALA A 75 -7.79 -13.01 -10.60
C ALA A 75 -9.25 -12.59 -10.89
N GLN A 76 -10.21 -12.98 -10.03
CA GLN A 76 -11.62 -12.61 -10.17
C GLN A 76 -11.95 -11.23 -9.57
N CYS A 77 -11.04 -10.64 -8.80
CA CYS A 77 -11.22 -9.35 -8.14
C CYS A 77 -11.00 -8.18 -9.10
N ARG A 78 -11.89 -8.01 -10.10
CA ARG A 78 -11.74 -6.99 -11.16
C ARG A 78 -11.85 -5.55 -10.65
N CYS A 79 -11.07 -4.65 -11.25
CA CYS A 79 -11.03 -3.21 -11.01
C CYS A 79 -12.41 -2.57 -11.20
N ARG A 80 -12.83 -1.73 -10.24
CA ARG A 80 -14.13 -1.03 -10.32
C ARG A 80 -14.21 -0.03 -11.46
N PHE A 81 -13.07 0.43 -11.98
CA PHE A 81 -13.02 1.41 -13.07
C PHE A 81 -12.91 0.73 -14.43
N CYS A 82 -11.81 0.02 -14.71
CA CYS A 82 -11.60 -0.58 -16.04
C CYS A 82 -12.30 -1.93 -16.24
N LYS A 83 -12.70 -2.62 -15.16
CA LYS A 83 -13.32 -3.97 -15.18
C LYS A 83 -12.46 -5.09 -15.79
N THR A 84 -11.28 -4.79 -16.32
CA THR A 84 -10.39 -5.75 -16.97
C THR A 84 -9.32 -6.27 -16.03
N GLU A 85 -8.59 -5.39 -15.35
CA GLU A 85 -7.45 -5.76 -14.49
C GLU A 85 -7.88 -6.10 -13.05
N VAL A 86 -6.99 -6.70 -12.28
CA VAL A 86 -7.19 -6.94 -10.84
C VAL A 86 -7.23 -5.61 -10.07
N GLU A 87 -8.20 -5.44 -9.18
CA GLU A 87 -8.33 -4.28 -8.28
C GLU A 87 -7.37 -4.38 -7.10
N SER A 88 -6.12 -4.05 -7.34
CA SER A 88 -5.12 -3.83 -6.31
C SER A 88 -4.86 -2.32 -6.09
N PRO A 89 -4.24 -1.92 -4.96
CA PRO A 89 -3.80 -0.55 -4.75
C PRO A 89 -2.90 -0.04 -5.89
N GLU A 90 -1.94 -0.84 -6.34
CA GLU A 90 -1.00 -0.49 -7.41
C GLU A 90 -1.74 -0.23 -8.71
N HIS A 91 -2.67 -1.12 -9.09
CA HIS A 91 -3.47 -0.91 -10.29
C HIS A 91 -4.29 0.37 -10.16
N LEU A 92 -5.06 0.53 -9.08
CA LEU A 92 -6.02 1.62 -8.95
C LEU A 92 -5.34 3.00 -8.84
N TRP A 93 -4.19 3.08 -8.17
CA TRP A 93 -3.50 4.33 -7.91
C TRP A 93 -2.49 4.71 -8.98
N LEU A 94 -1.75 3.73 -9.50
CA LEU A 94 -0.56 3.97 -10.32
C LEU A 94 -0.76 3.62 -11.79
N ILE A 95 -1.74 2.77 -12.13
CA ILE A 95 -1.89 2.22 -13.50
C ILE A 95 -3.21 2.67 -14.14
N CYS A 96 -4.34 2.50 -13.46
CA CYS A 96 -5.68 2.58 -14.03
C CYS A 96 -6.00 3.95 -14.64
N GLY A 97 -6.05 4.02 -15.97
CA GLY A 97 -6.39 5.26 -16.70
C GLY A 97 -7.89 5.54 -16.84
N HIS A 98 -8.76 4.62 -16.43
CA HIS A 98 -10.20 4.72 -16.68
C HIS A 98 -10.90 5.75 -15.79
N SER A 99 -10.34 6.06 -14.62
CA SER A 99 -10.79 7.18 -13.79
C SER A 99 -10.05 8.45 -14.19
N ARG A 100 -10.72 9.35 -14.92
CA ARG A 100 -10.14 10.64 -15.34
C ARG A 100 -9.56 11.44 -14.16
N PRO A 101 -10.27 11.61 -13.02
CA PRO A 101 -9.71 12.34 -11.89
C PRO A 101 -8.43 11.74 -11.34
N ILE A 102 -8.33 10.41 -11.27
CA ILE A 102 -7.13 9.71 -10.78
C ILE A 102 -5.98 9.83 -11.79
N ALA A 103 -6.27 9.66 -13.09
CA ALA A 103 -5.29 9.81 -14.15
C ALA A 103 -4.73 11.24 -14.22
N GLU A 104 -5.58 12.25 -14.03
CA GLU A 104 -5.17 13.64 -13.95
C GLU A 104 -4.34 13.93 -12.70
N ALA A 105 -4.76 13.43 -11.54
CA ALA A 105 -3.99 13.60 -10.30
C ALA A 105 -2.58 13.04 -10.43
N ARG A 106 -2.41 11.84 -11.02
CA ARG A 106 -1.08 11.23 -11.26
C ARG A 106 -0.15 12.11 -12.09
N ARG A 107 -0.66 12.79 -13.11
CA ARG A 107 0.14 13.65 -13.99
C ARG A 107 0.63 14.94 -13.32
N ARG A 108 0.11 15.27 -12.14
CA ARG A 108 0.48 16.47 -11.37
C ARG A 108 1.54 16.20 -10.30
N PHE A 109 1.97 14.95 -10.16
CA PHE A 109 3.07 14.52 -9.30
C PHE A 109 4.28 14.15 -10.15
#